data_AF-A0AAP3YZN5-F1
#
_entry.id   AF-A0AAP3YZN5-F1
#
_cell.length_a   1.000
_cell.length_b   1.000
_cell.length_c   1.000
_cell.angle_alpha   90.00
_cell.angle_beta   90.00
_cell.angle_gamma   90.00
#
_symmetry.space_group_name_H-M   'P 1'
#
loop_
_entity.id
_entity.type
_entity.pdbx_description
1 polymer ?
#
loop_
_entity_poly.entity_id
_entity_poly.type
_entity_poly.pdbx_seq_one_letter_code
_entity_poly.pdbx_strand_id
1 'polypeptide(L)'
;MIGSKLKKYRQNLKVTGETLANLAGIKRSWLSQIENEKKYPPVDTFMNLINAIAKISPITQENSKIILNEDNYREFINLTTFSPFYFNKHTNKYVYDFEAEGGYPDISTVVNIALLGNKNLQDSSGNYIVAFQTKGSHKTYSSDEDRHLYIKNSTAQNMEIELDEELRYFFFGEWKSYIHFSTEDNNGQNIFVYDLEFVRLSLYEWWYDHILQDFYDAFNTDIEISNEEMTIFGALMSLANSDGTFTPYSSEDITNIPKSLLNEKTVTFDVSYIKDKNLKLTLDGKLLSNSEIEMLDVSLSAIRYKREQK
;
A
#
# COMPACT_ATOMS: atom_id res chain seq x y z
N MET A 1 24.34 -15.91 0.47
CA MET A 1 23.43 -15.52 1.58
C MET A 1 22.10 -15.02 1.04
N ILE A 2 22.14 -14.23 -0.04
CA ILE A 2 20.93 -13.62 -0.62
C ILE A 2 19.89 -14.66 -1.03
N GLY A 3 20.33 -15.69 -1.78
CA GLY A 3 19.44 -16.68 -2.36
C GLY A 3 18.66 -17.47 -1.32
N SER A 4 19.35 -17.96 -0.30
CA SER A 4 18.76 -18.74 0.79
C SER A 4 17.74 -17.94 1.60
N LYS A 5 17.98 -16.64 1.80
CA LYS A 5 17.07 -15.73 2.51
C LYS A 5 15.82 -15.40 1.69
N LEU A 6 15.97 -15.10 0.40
CA LEU A 6 14.83 -14.95 -0.52
C LEU A 6 13.95 -16.20 -0.55
N LYS A 7 14.58 -17.38 -0.60
CA LYS A 7 13.88 -18.67 -0.54
C LYS A 7 13.09 -18.83 0.75
N LYS A 8 13.65 -18.43 1.89
CA LYS A 8 12.97 -18.47 3.20
C LYS A 8 11.73 -17.59 3.21
N TYR A 9 11.81 -16.36 2.73
CA TYR A 9 10.63 -15.48 2.61
C TYR A 9 9.55 -16.09 1.73
N ARG A 10 9.91 -16.58 0.53
CA ARG A 10 8.95 -17.22 -0.37
C ARG A 10 8.27 -18.44 0.28
N GLN A 11 9.04 -19.28 0.97
CA GLN A 11 8.52 -20.47 1.66
C GLN A 11 7.60 -20.11 2.82
N ASN A 12 7.94 -19.09 3.61
CA ASN A 12 7.10 -18.58 4.69
C ASN A 12 5.76 -18.06 4.17
N LEU A 13 5.76 -17.41 3.01
CA LEU A 13 4.55 -16.99 2.30
C LEU A 13 3.78 -18.13 1.64
N LYS A 14 4.33 -19.35 1.62
CA LYS A 14 3.77 -20.53 0.93
C LYS A 14 3.53 -20.31 -0.57
N VAL A 15 4.36 -19.46 -1.19
CA VAL A 15 4.26 -19.11 -2.61
C VAL A 15 5.16 -20.02 -3.46
N THR A 16 4.70 -20.41 -4.64
CA THR A 16 5.50 -21.23 -5.55
C THR A 16 6.64 -20.42 -6.16
N GLY A 17 7.74 -21.09 -6.54
CA GLY A 17 8.81 -20.41 -7.29
C GLY A 17 8.35 -19.85 -8.63
N GLU A 18 7.30 -20.43 -9.24
CA GLU A 18 6.72 -19.90 -10.48
C GLU A 18 6.03 -18.56 -10.23
N THR A 19 5.18 -18.50 -9.20
CA THR A 19 4.44 -17.29 -8.83
C THR A 19 5.36 -16.13 -8.50
N LEU A 20 6.38 -16.34 -7.65
CA LEU A 20 7.32 -15.28 -7.30
C LEU A 20 8.13 -14.81 -8.51
N ALA A 21 8.60 -15.75 -9.35
CA ALA A 21 9.36 -15.41 -10.54
C ALA A 21 8.55 -14.53 -11.51
N ASN A 22 7.28 -14.89 -11.72
CA ASN A 22 6.37 -14.12 -12.57
C ASN A 22 6.12 -12.71 -12.02
N LEU A 23 5.88 -12.57 -10.71
CA LEU A 23 5.70 -11.26 -10.06
C LEU A 23 6.94 -10.37 -10.15
N ALA A 24 8.13 -10.96 -10.07
CA ALA A 24 9.40 -10.25 -10.19
C ALA A 24 9.87 -10.06 -11.65
N GLY A 25 9.09 -10.51 -12.65
CA GLY A 25 9.42 -10.37 -14.06
C GLY A 25 10.60 -11.22 -14.54
N ILE A 26 10.86 -12.36 -13.88
CA ILE A 26 11.99 -13.24 -14.17
C ILE A 26 11.57 -14.67 -14.48
N LYS A 27 12.47 -15.45 -15.10
CA LYS A 27 12.23 -16.88 -15.35
C LYS A 27 12.37 -17.69 -14.06
N ARG A 28 11.45 -18.63 -13.82
CA ARG A 28 11.51 -19.56 -12.67
C ARG A 28 12.81 -20.35 -12.58
N SER A 29 13.40 -20.75 -13.70
CA SER A 29 14.71 -21.42 -13.72
C SER A 29 15.84 -20.53 -13.20
N TRP A 30 15.76 -19.22 -13.44
CA TRP A 30 16.74 -18.27 -12.95
C TRP A 30 16.53 -17.96 -11.47
N LEU A 31 15.28 -17.77 -11.02
CA LEU A 31 14.97 -17.70 -9.58
C LEU A 31 15.51 -18.92 -8.83
N SER A 32 15.32 -20.13 -9.39
CA SER A 32 15.86 -21.35 -8.80
C SER A 32 17.40 -21.37 -8.74
N GLN A 33 18.11 -20.70 -9.65
CA GLN A 33 19.57 -20.58 -9.57
C GLN A 33 19.95 -19.59 -8.46
N ILE A 34 19.22 -18.49 -8.33
CA ILE A 34 19.40 -17.50 -7.27
C ILE A 34 19.16 -18.13 -5.90
N GLU A 35 18.00 -18.76 -5.68
CA GLU A 35 17.61 -19.36 -4.39
C GLU A 35 18.53 -20.47 -3.88
N ASN A 36 19.33 -21.07 -4.77
CA ASN A 36 20.31 -22.10 -4.42
C ASN A 36 21.75 -21.57 -4.46
N GLU A 37 21.93 -20.24 -4.43
CA GLU A 37 23.22 -19.54 -4.38
C GLU A 37 24.13 -19.89 -5.58
N LYS A 38 23.55 -20.34 -6.71
CA LYS A 38 24.29 -20.68 -7.93
C LYS A 38 24.55 -19.44 -8.80
N LYS A 39 23.75 -18.40 -8.64
CA LYS A 39 23.86 -17.11 -9.33
C LYS A 39 23.43 -15.98 -8.41
N TYR A 40 24.01 -14.82 -8.61
CA TYR A 40 23.60 -13.60 -7.94
C TYR A 40 22.73 -12.75 -8.87
N PRO A 41 21.60 -12.20 -8.40
CA PRO A 41 20.81 -11.27 -9.18
C PRO A 41 21.53 -9.91 -9.32
N PRO A 42 21.34 -9.18 -10.43
CA PRO A 42 21.59 -7.73 -10.46
C PRO A 42 20.74 -7.00 -9.42
N VAL A 43 21.13 -5.79 -9.03
CA VAL A 43 20.40 -4.94 -8.06
C VAL A 43 18.93 -4.78 -8.46
N ASP A 44 18.63 -4.45 -9.72
CA ASP A 44 17.26 -4.34 -10.22
C ASP A 44 16.43 -5.60 -9.97
N THR A 45 17.02 -6.77 -10.26
CA THR A 45 16.33 -8.04 -10.07
C THR A 45 16.12 -8.36 -8.60
N PHE A 46 17.12 -8.07 -7.77
CA PHE A 46 16.99 -8.20 -6.33
C PHE A 46 15.84 -7.33 -5.81
N MET A 47 15.79 -6.05 -6.20
CA MET A 47 14.73 -5.13 -5.80
C MET A 47 13.35 -5.55 -6.32
N ASN A 48 13.26 -6.05 -7.56
CA ASN A 48 12.02 -6.62 -8.09
C ASN A 48 11.52 -7.82 -7.28
N LEU A 49 12.43 -8.66 -6.77
CA LEU A 49 12.08 -9.76 -5.88
C LEU A 49 11.58 -9.26 -4.53
N ILE A 50 12.23 -8.24 -3.95
CA ILE A 50 11.76 -7.62 -2.70
C ILE A 50 10.37 -7.03 -2.88
N ASN A 51 10.17 -6.25 -3.94
CA ASN A 51 8.87 -5.66 -4.29
C ASN A 51 7.80 -6.72 -4.48
N ALA A 52 8.11 -7.82 -5.18
CA ALA A 52 7.19 -8.91 -5.40
C ALA A 52 6.80 -9.61 -4.09
N ILE A 53 7.75 -9.83 -3.19
CA ILE A 53 7.50 -10.41 -1.87
C ILE A 53 6.64 -9.45 -1.04
N ALA A 54 7.04 -8.18 -0.91
CA ALA A 54 6.33 -7.18 -0.11
C ALA A 54 4.87 -7.01 -0.54
N LYS A 55 4.61 -6.96 -1.86
CA LYS A 55 3.24 -6.79 -2.42
C LYS A 55 2.28 -7.91 -2.05
N ILE A 56 2.77 -9.13 -1.87
CA ILE A 56 1.94 -10.31 -1.59
C ILE A 56 1.98 -10.75 -0.13
N SER A 57 2.77 -10.06 0.71
CA SER A 57 2.91 -10.41 2.12
C SER A 57 1.65 -10.04 2.93
N PRO A 58 1.30 -10.84 3.95
CA PRO A 58 0.06 -10.66 4.71
C PRO A 58 0.22 -9.74 5.92
N ILE A 59 -0.90 -9.38 6.53
CA ILE A 59 -0.91 -8.83 7.89
C ILE A 59 -0.50 -9.96 8.87
N THR A 60 0.37 -9.62 9.82
CA THR A 60 0.87 -10.51 10.86
C THR A 60 0.71 -9.86 12.22
N GLN A 61 0.97 -10.62 13.28
CA GLN A 61 0.91 -10.07 14.64
C GLN A 61 1.93 -8.95 14.84
N GLU A 62 3.07 -9.03 14.17
CA GLU A 62 4.17 -8.07 14.26
C GLU A 62 3.82 -6.73 13.64
N ASN A 63 3.18 -6.74 12.46
CA ASN A 63 2.88 -5.52 11.72
C ASN A 63 1.45 -4.99 11.95
N SER A 64 0.53 -5.80 12.49
CA SER A 64 -0.89 -5.45 12.58
C SER A 64 -1.16 -4.10 13.24
N LYS A 65 -0.46 -3.75 14.32
CA LYS A 65 -0.66 -2.46 15.01
C LYS A 65 -0.12 -1.26 14.26
N ILE A 66 0.83 -1.48 13.35
CA ILE A 66 1.43 -0.44 12.52
C ILE A 66 0.52 -0.18 11.31
N ILE A 67 0.01 -1.26 10.70
CA ILE A 67 -0.85 -1.20 9.51
C ILE A 67 -2.28 -0.83 9.87
N LEU A 68 -2.86 -1.52 10.85
CA LEU A 68 -4.22 -1.27 11.35
C LEU A 68 -4.09 -0.24 12.46
N ASN A 69 -3.94 1.02 12.05
CA ASN A 69 -3.84 2.19 12.91
C ASN A 69 -5.09 3.09 12.77
N GLU A 70 -5.12 4.16 13.54
CA GLU A 70 -6.24 5.11 13.56
C GLU A 70 -6.43 5.80 12.21
N ASP A 71 -5.36 6.20 11.53
CA ASP A 71 -5.43 6.93 10.27
C ASP A 71 -6.07 6.07 9.17
N ASN A 72 -5.61 4.82 9.05
CA ASN A 72 -6.18 3.85 8.11
C ASN A 72 -7.64 3.49 8.47
N TYR A 73 -7.99 3.46 9.75
CA TYR A 73 -9.39 3.31 10.17
C TYR A 73 -10.24 4.52 9.74
N ARG A 74 -9.73 5.75 9.85
CA ARG A 74 -10.45 6.96 9.40
C ARG A 74 -10.64 6.99 7.89
N GLU A 75 -9.64 6.57 7.12
CA GLU A 75 -9.77 6.42 5.66
C GLU A 75 -10.85 5.40 5.30
N PHE A 76 -10.88 4.24 5.99
CA PHE A 76 -11.94 3.25 5.83
C PHE A 76 -13.34 3.85 6.10
N ILE A 77 -13.50 4.58 7.20
CA ILE A 77 -14.78 5.21 7.56
C ILE A 77 -15.21 6.27 6.53
N ASN A 78 -14.27 7.09 6.02
CA ASN A 78 -14.57 8.11 5.02
C ASN A 78 -15.08 7.53 3.68
N LEU A 79 -14.68 6.30 3.35
CA LEU A 79 -15.12 5.58 2.16
C LEU A 79 -16.46 4.84 2.36
N THR A 80 -16.93 4.77 3.60
CA THR A 80 -18.15 4.05 3.95
C THR A 80 -19.34 5.01 3.93
N THR A 81 -20.50 4.56 3.43
CA THR A 81 -21.73 5.35 3.41
C THR A 81 -22.89 4.55 3.99
N PHE A 82 -23.82 5.28 4.58
CA PHE A 82 -24.78 4.78 5.55
C PHE A 82 -26.19 5.24 5.16
N SER A 83 -27.13 4.33 4.84
CA SER A 83 -28.50 4.68 4.38
C SER A 83 -29.61 3.98 5.18
N PRO A 84 -30.82 4.56 5.40
CA PRO A 84 -31.87 3.94 6.22
C PRO A 84 -32.71 2.87 5.48
N PHE A 85 -33.21 1.86 6.20
CA PHE A 85 -34.06 0.77 5.70
C PHE A 85 -35.18 0.41 6.70
N TYR A 86 -36.25 -0.21 6.22
CA TYR A 86 -37.35 -0.70 7.05
C TYR A 86 -37.64 -2.19 6.83
N PHE A 87 -38.10 -2.87 7.88
CA PHE A 87 -38.42 -4.29 7.86
C PHE A 87 -39.92 -4.42 7.84
N ASN A 88 -40.42 -4.95 6.74
CA ASN A 88 -41.82 -5.22 6.59
C ASN A 88 -42.15 -6.54 7.29
N LYS A 89 -42.74 -6.43 8.49
CA LYS A 89 -43.16 -7.57 9.32
C LYS A 89 -44.18 -8.50 8.63
N HIS A 90 -44.91 -8.01 7.63
CA HIS A 90 -45.90 -8.82 6.92
C HIS A 90 -45.28 -9.68 5.83
N THR A 91 -44.20 -9.20 5.21
CA THR A 91 -43.50 -9.92 4.13
C THR A 91 -42.23 -10.61 4.60
N ASN A 92 -41.79 -10.35 5.83
CA ASN A 92 -40.53 -10.81 6.38
C ASN A 92 -39.33 -10.40 5.49
N LYS A 93 -39.38 -9.18 4.95
CA LYS A 93 -38.42 -8.64 3.97
C LYS A 93 -38.07 -7.18 4.28
N TYR A 94 -36.88 -6.75 3.88
CA TYR A 94 -36.41 -5.36 3.98
C TYR A 94 -36.86 -4.53 2.77
N VAL A 95 -37.29 -3.29 2.99
CA VAL A 95 -37.82 -2.36 1.97
C VAL A 95 -37.24 -0.95 2.21
N TYR A 96 -37.01 -0.20 1.12
CA TYR A 96 -36.54 1.19 1.13
C TYR A 96 -37.72 2.15 1.33
N ASP A 97 -37.45 3.33 1.87
CA ASP A 97 -38.42 4.41 1.98
C ASP A 97 -38.14 5.46 0.90
N PHE A 98 -39.10 5.62 0.00
CA PHE A 98 -39.19 6.77 -0.88
C PHE A 98 -40.50 7.44 -0.49
N GLU A 99 -40.44 8.53 0.28
CA GLU A 99 -41.61 9.38 0.46
C GLU A 99 -42.03 9.94 -0.90
N ALA A 100 -43.18 9.50 -1.40
CA ALA A 100 -43.95 10.24 -2.37
C ALA A 100 -45.42 10.15 -1.99
N GLU A 101 -45.94 11.24 -1.44
CA GLU A 101 -47.36 11.55 -1.51
C GLU A 101 -47.80 11.42 -2.98
N GLY A 102 -48.63 10.42 -3.27
CA GLY A 102 -49.43 10.37 -4.50
C GLY A 102 -48.68 10.08 -5.79
N GLY A 103 -48.46 8.81 -6.09
CA GLY A 103 -48.21 8.34 -7.45
C GLY A 103 -47.21 7.21 -7.49
N TYR A 104 -47.62 6.05 -8.01
CA TYR A 104 -46.69 4.99 -8.43
C TYR A 104 -45.74 5.55 -9.51
N PRO A 105 -44.42 5.61 -9.30
CA PRO A 105 -43.49 5.77 -10.39
C PRO A 105 -43.13 4.38 -10.92
N ASP A 106 -43.43 4.15 -12.19
CA ASP A 106 -42.78 3.12 -12.99
C ASP A 106 -41.34 3.56 -13.26
N ILE A 107 -40.40 3.27 -12.35
CA ILE A 107 -38.97 3.52 -12.59
C ILE A 107 -38.12 2.49 -11.87
N SER A 108 -37.21 1.90 -12.65
CA SER A 108 -35.92 1.34 -12.23
C SER A 108 -35.18 2.23 -11.22
N THR A 109 -34.09 1.70 -10.65
CA THR A 109 -32.98 2.44 -9.98
C THR A 109 -33.09 2.59 -8.44
N VAL A 110 -31.93 2.41 -7.79
CA VAL A 110 -31.51 2.68 -6.39
C VAL A 110 -31.38 1.47 -5.44
N VAL A 111 -30.16 1.32 -4.90
CA VAL A 111 -29.60 0.27 -4.01
C VAL A 111 -28.71 0.96 -2.97
N ASN A 112 -28.85 0.83 -1.64
CA ASN A 112 -28.90 -0.24 -0.61
C ASN A 112 -27.53 -0.70 -0.11
N ILE A 113 -27.06 -0.14 1.02
CA ILE A 113 -26.70 -0.83 2.29
C ILE A 113 -26.81 0.15 3.49
N ALA A 114 -27.10 -0.40 4.69
CA ALA A 114 -27.97 0.15 5.73
C ALA A 114 -27.27 0.69 7.01
N LEU A 115 -27.67 1.87 7.48
CA LEU A 115 -27.64 2.28 8.90
C LEU A 115 -28.86 3.08 9.28
N LEU A 116 -29.37 2.76 10.46
CA LEU A 116 -30.78 2.91 10.81
C LEU A 116 -30.99 4.09 11.75
N GLY A 117 -31.06 5.28 11.16
CA GLY A 117 -31.55 6.47 11.86
C GLY A 117 -33.08 6.52 11.88
N ASN A 118 -33.69 5.89 12.89
CA ASN A 118 -34.99 6.23 13.50
C ASN A 118 -36.31 5.89 12.77
N LYS A 119 -36.70 4.60 12.74
CA LYS A 119 -37.73 4.00 13.64
C LYS A 119 -38.03 2.55 13.22
N ASN A 120 -37.70 1.63 14.13
CA ASN A 120 -38.15 0.23 14.24
C ASN A 120 -37.55 -0.81 13.29
N LEU A 121 -36.28 -1.17 13.53
CA LEU A 121 -35.72 -2.49 13.17
C LEU A 121 -35.15 -3.16 14.43
N GLN A 122 -36.01 -3.86 15.15
CA GLN A 122 -35.61 -4.72 16.26
C GLN A 122 -35.93 -6.16 15.89
N ASP A 123 -34.98 -7.08 16.11
CA ASP A 123 -35.31 -8.49 16.21
C ASP A 123 -36.30 -8.74 17.38
N SER A 124 -36.75 -9.97 17.58
CA SER A 124 -37.68 -10.31 18.69
C SER A 124 -37.13 -10.01 20.09
N SER A 125 -35.86 -9.66 20.20
CA SER A 125 -35.12 -9.38 21.43
C SER A 125 -34.69 -7.91 21.56
N GLY A 126 -34.90 -7.06 20.54
CA GLY A 126 -34.56 -5.63 20.59
C GLY A 126 -33.23 -5.22 19.93
N ASN A 127 -32.59 -6.07 19.14
CA ASN A 127 -31.27 -5.78 18.53
C ASN A 127 -31.35 -5.27 17.08
N TYR A 128 -30.38 -4.44 16.66
CA TYR A 128 -30.23 -3.90 15.30
C TYR A 128 -29.23 -4.73 14.47
N ILE A 129 -29.39 -4.79 13.13
CA ILE A 129 -28.47 -5.48 12.20
C ILE A 129 -27.80 -4.44 11.30
N VAL A 130 -26.47 -4.46 11.18
CA VAL A 130 -25.70 -3.59 10.27
C VAL A 130 -25.05 -4.41 9.14
N ALA A 131 -25.15 -3.90 7.92
CA ALA A 131 -24.37 -4.30 6.74
C ALA A 131 -23.67 -3.04 6.18
N PHE A 132 -22.57 -3.14 5.43
CA PHE A 132 -21.87 -1.99 4.82
C PHE A 132 -21.57 -2.20 3.32
N GLN A 133 -21.66 -1.12 2.52
CA GLN A 133 -21.33 -1.05 1.08
C GLN A 133 -20.55 0.24 0.84
N THR A 134 -19.63 0.25 -0.14
CA THR A 134 -19.07 1.52 -0.61
C THR A 134 -20.02 2.22 -1.56
N LYS A 135 -19.81 3.52 -1.80
CA LYS A 135 -20.67 4.35 -2.65
C LYS A 135 -20.80 3.79 -4.08
N GLY A 136 -21.93 3.17 -4.41
CA GLY A 136 -22.44 3.18 -5.80
C GLY A 136 -23.01 1.91 -6.44
N SER A 137 -23.17 0.78 -5.74
CA SER A 137 -23.58 -0.48 -6.40
C SER A 137 -25.09 -0.75 -6.36
N HIS A 138 -25.58 -1.54 -7.34
CA HIS A 138 -26.98 -1.92 -7.59
C HIS A 138 -27.20 -3.47 -7.60
N LYS A 139 -27.68 -4.13 -6.52
CA LYS A 139 -28.73 -5.21 -6.49
C LYS A 139 -28.87 -5.96 -5.14
N THR A 140 -29.95 -6.74 -5.05
CA THR A 140 -30.52 -7.51 -3.91
C THR A 140 -29.70 -8.72 -3.41
N TYR A 141 -29.55 -8.84 -2.09
CA TYR A 141 -29.02 -10.02 -1.40
C TYR A 141 -30.10 -11.07 -1.05
N SER A 142 -29.76 -12.35 -1.22
CA SER A 142 -30.46 -13.50 -0.64
C SER A 142 -29.66 -14.08 0.52
N SER A 143 -30.37 -14.43 1.59
CA SER A 143 -29.92 -15.09 2.82
C SER A 143 -28.94 -16.25 2.60
N ASP A 144 -27.77 -16.18 3.21
CA ASP A 144 -27.28 -17.12 4.23
C ASP A 144 -25.75 -16.91 4.40
N GLU A 145 -25.30 -16.82 5.66
CA GLU A 145 -23.89 -16.69 6.13
C GLU A 145 -23.29 -15.29 6.39
N ASP A 146 -24.09 -14.23 6.49
CA ASP A 146 -23.56 -12.91 6.88
C ASP A 146 -23.42 -12.76 8.40
N ARG A 147 -22.22 -12.40 8.87
CA ARG A 147 -22.02 -11.94 10.25
C ARG A 147 -22.74 -10.61 10.44
N HIS A 148 -23.94 -10.66 11.00
CA HIS A 148 -24.68 -9.49 11.42
C HIS A 148 -24.03 -8.85 12.65
N LEU A 149 -23.84 -7.54 12.59
CA LEU A 149 -23.32 -6.74 13.70
C LEU A 149 -24.52 -6.26 14.53
N TYR A 150 -24.60 -6.72 15.79
CA TYR A 150 -25.78 -6.55 16.65
C TYR A 150 -25.62 -5.35 17.60
N ILE A 151 -26.25 -4.22 17.28
CA ILE A 151 -26.25 -3.04 18.16
C ILE A 151 -27.45 -3.13 19.14
N LYS A 152 -27.21 -2.92 20.44
CA LYS A 152 -28.26 -2.96 21.47
C LYS A 152 -28.94 -1.61 21.64
N ASN A 153 -30.26 -1.59 21.45
CA ASN A 153 -31.23 -0.55 21.85
C ASN A 153 -30.68 0.76 22.46
N SER A 154 -30.22 1.68 21.59
CA SER A 154 -29.61 2.94 21.96
C SER A 154 -30.26 4.15 21.24
N THR A 155 -30.01 5.37 21.71
CA THR A 155 -30.50 6.61 21.05
C THR A 155 -29.74 6.86 19.75
N ALA A 156 -30.26 7.69 18.82
CA ALA A 156 -29.61 7.94 17.53
C ALA A 156 -28.14 8.41 17.63
N GLN A 157 -27.83 9.25 18.63
CA GLN A 157 -26.47 9.70 18.91
C GLN A 157 -25.60 8.59 19.52
N ASN A 158 -26.20 7.67 20.28
CA ASN A 158 -25.50 6.50 20.80
C ASN A 158 -25.27 5.44 19.72
N MET A 159 -26.12 5.38 18.67
CA MET A 159 -25.94 4.43 17.56
C MET A 159 -24.70 4.74 16.70
N GLU A 160 -24.38 6.00 16.43
CA GLU A 160 -23.15 6.36 15.71
C GLU A 160 -21.89 5.97 16.49
N ILE A 161 -21.94 6.16 17.82
CA ILE A 161 -20.85 5.81 18.73
C ILE A 161 -20.70 4.28 18.81
N GLU A 162 -21.79 3.55 19.07
CA GLU A 162 -21.77 2.09 19.18
C GLU A 162 -21.35 1.43 17.86
N LEU A 163 -21.74 2.02 16.73
CA LEU A 163 -21.25 1.56 15.43
C LEU A 163 -19.75 1.80 15.25
N ASP A 164 -19.25 3.00 15.55
CA ASP A 164 -17.80 3.28 15.45
C ASP A 164 -17.03 2.30 16.32
N GLU A 165 -17.49 2.03 17.55
CA GLU A 165 -16.87 1.06 18.46
C GLU A 165 -16.83 -0.36 17.87
N GLU A 166 -17.92 -0.79 17.23
CA GLU A 166 -18.00 -2.11 16.62
C GLU A 166 -17.15 -2.19 15.35
N LEU A 167 -17.27 -1.25 14.42
CA LEU A 167 -16.43 -1.21 13.21
C LEU A 167 -14.94 -1.15 13.56
N ARG A 168 -14.61 -0.39 14.60
CA ARG A 168 -13.27 -0.35 15.20
C ARG A 168 -12.84 -1.73 15.71
N TYR A 169 -13.71 -2.44 16.43
CA TYR A 169 -13.44 -3.81 16.88
C TYR A 169 -13.17 -4.76 15.69
N PHE A 170 -13.98 -4.71 14.64
CA PHE A 170 -13.79 -5.55 13.45
C PHE A 170 -12.49 -5.19 12.70
N PHE A 171 -12.27 -3.91 12.41
CA PHE A 171 -11.11 -3.43 11.66
C PHE A 171 -9.78 -3.79 12.35
N PHE A 172 -9.70 -3.64 13.68
CA PHE A 172 -8.48 -3.95 14.43
C PHE A 172 -8.37 -5.41 14.88
N GLY A 173 -9.50 -6.13 15.01
CA GLY A 173 -9.56 -7.46 15.62
C GLY A 173 -9.62 -8.63 14.63
N GLU A 174 -10.30 -8.46 13.51
CA GLU A 174 -10.69 -9.58 12.63
C GLU A 174 -9.70 -9.90 11.51
N TRP A 175 -8.55 -9.23 11.44
CA TRP A 175 -7.51 -9.55 10.45
C TRP A 175 -6.98 -10.99 10.58
N LYS A 176 -7.18 -11.63 11.74
CA LYS A 176 -6.87 -13.05 11.99
C LYS A 176 -7.90 -14.00 11.37
N SER A 177 -9.09 -13.50 11.05
CA SER A 177 -10.19 -14.21 10.40
C SER A 177 -10.42 -13.58 9.02
N TYR A 178 -9.48 -13.82 8.10
CA TYR A 178 -9.44 -13.28 6.73
C TYR A 178 -10.73 -13.43 5.89
N ILE A 179 -11.69 -14.21 6.36
CA ILE A 179 -12.82 -14.72 5.58
C ILE A 179 -14.09 -13.86 5.72
N HIS A 180 -14.12 -12.82 6.56
CA HIS A 180 -15.40 -12.22 6.98
C HIS A 180 -15.45 -10.69 7.11
N PHE A 181 -14.46 -9.95 6.59
CA PHE A 181 -14.52 -8.48 6.60
C PHE A 181 -14.35 -7.92 5.18
N SER A 182 -15.46 -7.82 4.47
CA SER A 182 -15.55 -7.39 3.07
C SER A 182 -16.60 -6.32 2.86
N THR A 183 -16.29 -5.36 2.01
CA THR A 183 -17.20 -4.35 1.46
C THR A 183 -17.47 -4.64 -0.03
N GLU A 184 -18.21 -3.80 -0.74
CA GLU A 184 -18.34 -3.85 -2.20
C GLU A 184 -17.76 -2.61 -2.84
N ASP A 185 -17.22 -2.67 -4.06
CA ASP A 185 -16.86 -1.49 -4.84
C ASP A 185 -18.06 -0.84 -5.57
N ASN A 186 -17.79 0.23 -6.32
CA ASN A 186 -18.78 0.94 -7.14
C ASN A 186 -19.45 0.04 -8.20
N ASN A 187 -18.88 -1.11 -8.53
CA ASN A 187 -19.41 -2.09 -9.48
C ASN A 187 -20.18 -3.22 -8.79
N GLY A 188 -20.26 -3.22 -7.46
CA GLY A 188 -20.88 -4.28 -6.66
C GLY A 188 -20.01 -5.52 -6.52
N GLN A 189 -18.71 -5.43 -6.81
CA GLN A 189 -17.76 -6.51 -6.57
C GLN A 189 -17.38 -6.51 -5.10
N ASN A 190 -17.49 -7.67 -4.44
CA ASN A 190 -17.01 -7.86 -3.07
C ASN A 190 -15.48 -7.67 -3.02
N ILE A 191 -15.02 -6.82 -2.09
CA ILE A 191 -13.61 -6.51 -1.82
C ILE A 191 -13.37 -6.66 -0.32
N PHE A 192 -12.32 -7.39 0.06
CA PHE A 192 -11.90 -7.47 1.46
C PHE A 192 -11.39 -6.11 1.94
N VAL A 193 -11.76 -5.68 3.15
CA VAL A 193 -11.34 -4.39 3.70
C VAL A 193 -9.82 -4.27 3.78
N TYR A 194 -9.13 -5.39 4.06
CA TYR A 194 -7.67 -5.44 4.10
C TYR A 194 -7.00 -5.41 2.72
N ASP A 195 -7.79 -5.49 1.64
CA ASP A 195 -7.34 -5.31 0.26
C ASP A 195 -7.58 -3.90 -0.28
N LEU A 196 -8.12 -2.98 0.53
CA LEU A 196 -8.22 -1.57 0.19
C LEU A 196 -6.83 -0.94 0.00
N GLU A 197 -6.73 -0.03 -0.96
CA GLU A 197 -5.45 0.52 -1.44
C GLU A 197 -4.59 1.10 -0.32
N PHE A 198 -5.16 1.90 0.59
CA PHE A 198 -4.42 2.50 1.70
C PHE A 198 -3.88 1.45 2.69
N VAL A 199 -4.64 0.39 2.97
CA VAL A 199 -4.16 -0.74 3.81
C VAL A 199 -3.04 -1.47 3.10
N ARG A 200 -3.20 -1.75 1.80
CA ARG A 200 -2.20 -2.45 0.98
C ARG A 200 -0.93 -1.66 0.81
N LEU A 201 -1.03 -0.33 0.70
CA LEU A 201 0.13 0.56 0.64
C LEU A 201 0.93 0.52 1.94
N SER A 202 0.29 0.75 3.10
CA SER A 202 0.99 0.66 4.39
C SER A 202 1.60 -0.73 4.61
N LEU A 203 0.88 -1.79 4.22
CA LEU A 203 1.36 -3.17 4.35
C LEU A 203 2.59 -3.42 3.47
N TYR A 204 2.55 -2.92 2.23
CA TYR A 204 3.68 -2.99 1.30
C TYR A 204 4.90 -2.27 1.85
N GLU A 205 4.75 -1.02 2.32
CA GLU A 205 5.84 -0.20 2.85
C GLU A 205 6.52 -0.90 4.04
N TRP A 206 5.72 -1.39 4.99
CA TRP A 206 6.25 -2.11 6.14
C TRP A 206 7.04 -3.35 5.75
N TRP A 207 6.49 -4.18 4.84
CA TRP A 207 7.19 -5.38 4.40
C TRP A 207 8.43 -5.08 3.58
N TYR A 208 8.38 -4.05 2.73
CA TYR A 208 9.52 -3.59 1.96
C TYR A 208 10.67 -3.21 2.90
N ASP A 209 10.41 -2.34 3.87
CA ASP A 209 11.41 -1.90 4.85
C ASP A 209 11.89 -3.07 5.73
N HIS A 210 10.97 -3.91 6.22
CA HIS A 210 11.32 -5.05 7.06
C HIS A 210 12.24 -6.04 6.34
N ILE A 211 11.95 -6.36 5.08
CA ILE A 211 12.77 -7.29 4.30
C ILE A 211 14.14 -6.66 4.02
N LEU A 212 14.17 -5.39 3.60
CA LEU A 212 15.43 -4.70 3.32
C LEU A 212 16.30 -4.56 4.57
N GLN A 213 15.70 -4.25 5.72
CA GLN A 213 16.40 -4.20 7.00
C GLN A 213 16.97 -5.58 7.36
N ASP A 214 16.19 -6.65 7.20
CA ASP A 214 16.66 -8.01 7.47
C ASP A 214 17.87 -8.36 6.56
N PHE A 215 17.88 -7.95 5.29
CA PHE A 215 19.07 -8.09 4.43
C PHE A 215 20.23 -7.20 4.89
N TYR A 216 19.97 -5.92 5.17
CA TYR A 216 20.96 -4.95 5.63
C TYR A 216 21.69 -5.44 6.88
N ASP A 217 20.95 -5.95 7.87
CA ASP A 217 21.50 -6.50 9.10
C ASP A 217 22.35 -7.75 8.82
N ALA A 218 21.89 -8.61 7.92
CA ALA A 218 22.63 -9.81 7.54
C ALA A 218 23.98 -9.48 6.88
N PHE A 219 24.04 -8.44 6.03
CA PHE A 219 25.30 -7.97 5.44
C PHE A 219 26.24 -7.32 6.46
N ASN A 220 25.72 -6.75 7.54
CA ASN A 220 26.51 -6.14 8.62
C ASN A 220 27.01 -7.14 9.68
N THR A 221 26.85 -8.44 9.43
CA THR A 221 27.45 -9.48 10.28
C THR A 221 28.90 -9.76 9.86
N ASP A 222 29.67 -10.46 10.71
CA ASP A 222 31.05 -10.88 10.40
C ASP A 222 31.15 -11.98 9.30
N ILE A 223 30.10 -12.16 8.50
CA ILE A 223 30.06 -13.16 7.43
C ILE A 223 30.83 -12.63 6.21
N GLU A 224 31.63 -13.49 5.59
CA GLU A 224 32.31 -13.17 4.34
C GLU A 224 31.29 -13.02 3.20
N ILE A 225 31.27 -11.84 2.57
CA ILE A 225 30.36 -11.49 1.48
C ILE A 225 31.08 -11.48 0.14
N SER A 226 30.44 -12.03 -0.89
CA SER A 226 30.99 -12.01 -2.26
C SER A 226 31.00 -10.61 -2.88
N ASN A 227 31.75 -10.41 -3.97
CA ASN A 227 31.78 -9.14 -4.70
C ASN A 227 30.39 -8.77 -5.28
N GLU A 228 29.65 -9.77 -5.74
CA GLU A 228 28.28 -9.60 -6.22
C GLU A 228 27.34 -9.18 -5.09
N GLU A 229 27.47 -9.78 -3.91
CA GLU A 229 26.73 -9.41 -2.70
C GLU A 229 27.08 -8.00 -2.21
N MET A 230 28.36 -7.60 -2.28
CA MET A 230 28.80 -6.24 -1.97
C MET A 230 28.14 -5.19 -2.87
N THR A 231 27.85 -5.53 -4.13
CA THR A 231 27.15 -4.62 -5.05
C THR A 231 25.72 -4.37 -4.59
N ILE A 232 25.01 -5.42 -4.17
CA ILE A 232 23.66 -5.30 -3.61
C ILE A 232 23.68 -4.56 -2.27
N PHE A 233 24.65 -4.87 -1.41
CA PHE A 233 24.80 -4.20 -0.13
C PHE A 233 25.06 -2.71 -0.29
N GLY A 234 25.94 -2.30 -1.23
CA GLY A 234 26.17 -0.89 -1.55
C GLY A 234 24.90 -0.17 -2.00
N ALA A 235 24.04 -0.82 -2.78
CA ALA A 235 22.74 -0.27 -3.17
C ALA A 235 21.81 -0.13 -1.95
N LEU A 236 21.77 -1.10 -1.05
CA LEU A 236 20.98 -1.01 0.19
C LEU A 236 21.46 0.13 1.08
N MET A 237 22.77 0.27 1.26
CA MET A 237 23.38 1.38 2.00
C MET A 237 22.96 2.75 1.46
N SER A 238 22.79 2.89 0.13
CA SER A 238 22.35 4.15 -0.46
C SER A 238 20.86 4.45 -0.26
N LEU A 239 20.04 3.44 0.00
CA LEU A 239 18.60 3.59 0.22
C LEU A 239 18.23 3.72 1.70
N ALA A 240 19.07 3.21 2.60
CA ALA A 240 18.82 3.19 4.04
C ALA A 240 18.73 4.61 4.64
N ASN A 241 17.65 4.87 5.37
CA ASN A 241 17.42 6.09 6.12
C ASN A 241 17.83 5.90 7.60
N SER A 242 18.03 7.00 8.33
CA SER A 242 18.45 6.97 9.73
C SER A 242 17.40 6.43 10.71
N ASP A 243 16.13 6.39 10.29
CA ASP A 243 14.99 5.91 11.07
C ASP A 243 14.69 4.41 10.85
N GLY A 244 15.51 3.71 10.05
CA GLY A 244 15.33 2.30 9.73
C GLY A 244 14.40 2.02 8.54
N THR A 245 13.91 3.06 7.86
CA THR A 245 13.17 2.92 6.59
C THR A 245 14.10 2.94 5.39
N PHE A 246 13.59 2.56 4.21
CA PHE A 246 14.34 2.58 2.96
C PHE A 246 13.64 3.45 1.93
N THR A 247 14.43 4.27 1.22
CA THR A 247 13.92 4.99 0.05
C THR A 247 13.49 3.96 -1.02
N PRO A 248 12.30 4.10 -1.65
CA PRO A 248 11.87 3.20 -2.71
C PRO A 248 12.89 3.16 -3.84
N TYR A 249 13.26 1.96 -4.26
CA TYR A 249 14.17 1.78 -5.39
C TYR A 249 13.45 2.08 -6.71
N SER A 250 14.04 2.95 -7.52
CA SER A 250 13.64 3.17 -8.90
C SER A 250 14.86 3.04 -9.81
N SER A 251 14.76 2.15 -10.79
CA SER A 251 15.79 1.97 -11.82
C SER A 251 15.87 3.14 -12.80
N GLU A 252 14.84 4.01 -12.79
CA GLU A 252 14.75 5.25 -13.58
C GLU A 252 15.22 6.48 -12.79
N ASP A 253 15.32 6.38 -11.46
CA ASP A 253 15.81 7.47 -10.61
C ASP A 253 17.32 7.63 -10.78
N ILE A 254 17.69 8.56 -11.66
CA ILE A 254 19.06 9.07 -11.79
C ILE A 254 19.47 9.95 -10.60
N THR A 255 18.57 10.22 -9.65
CA THR A 255 18.80 10.99 -8.43
C THR A 255 19.35 10.13 -7.29
N ASN A 256 20.46 9.43 -7.54
CA ASN A 256 21.25 8.75 -6.49
C ASN A 256 22.03 9.78 -5.66
N ILE A 257 21.33 10.68 -4.96
CA ILE A 257 21.93 11.46 -3.88
C ILE A 257 21.53 10.77 -2.57
N PRO A 258 22.46 10.10 -1.87
CA PRO A 258 22.18 9.50 -0.57
C PRO A 258 21.54 10.54 0.35
N LYS A 259 20.42 10.22 1.02
CA LYS A 259 19.76 11.14 1.97
C LYS A 259 20.66 11.55 3.14
N SER A 260 21.75 10.83 3.41
CA SER A 260 22.83 11.26 4.32
C SER A 260 23.48 12.60 3.91
N LEU A 261 23.42 12.95 2.63
CA LEU A 261 23.79 14.26 2.11
C LEU A 261 22.62 15.27 2.18
N LEU A 262 21.36 14.82 2.18
CA LEU A 262 20.15 15.65 2.15
C LEU A 262 19.52 15.95 3.53
N ASN A 263 19.93 15.25 4.59
CA ASN A 263 19.49 15.50 5.98
C ASN A 263 20.09 16.82 6.50
N GLU A 264 19.40 17.93 6.23
CA GLU A 264 19.68 19.30 6.71
C GLU A 264 21.05 19.89 6.33
N LYS A 265 21.90 19.12 5.63
CA LYS A 265 23.18 19.60 5.11
C LYS A 265 22.94 20.30 3.78
N THR A 266 23.50 21.50 3.64
CA THR A 266 23.56 22.17 2.34
C THR A 266 24.49 21.38 1.42
N VAL A 267 23.93 20.67 0.43
CA VAL A 267 24.70 20.05 -0.64
C VAL A 267 25.08 21.13 -1.64
N THR A 268 26.38 21.45 -1.70
CA THR A 268 26.89 22.43 -2.67
C THR A 268 27.40 21.69 -3.89
N PHE A 269 26.78 21.94 -5.04
CA PHE A 269 27.27 21.48 -6.32
C PHE A 269 28.17 22.57 -6.92
N ASP A 270 29.47 22.30 -6.99
CA ASP A 270 30.35 23.14 -7.79
C ASP A 270 30.24 22.74 -9.26
N VAL A 271 29.46 23.54 -9.99
CA VAL A 271 29.26 23.38 -11.43
C VAL A 271 30.48 23.81 -12.26
N SER A 272 31.59 24.23 -11.63
CA SER A 272 32.84 24.53 -12.34
C SER A 272 33.45 23.32 -13.06
N TYR A 273 33.11 22.12 -12.59
CA TYR A 273 33.58 20.84 -13.12
C TYR A 273 32.68 20.25 -14.21
N ILE A 274 31.80 21.04 -14.82
CA ILE A 274 30.94 20.64 -15.94
C ILE A 274 31.68 19.92 -17.08
N LYS A 275 32.96 20.25 -17.30
CA LYS A 275 33.80 19.61 -18.33
C LYS A 275 34.58 18.39 -17.84
N ASP A 276 34.45 18.02 -16.57
CA ASP A 276 35.13 16.83 -16.06
C ASP A 276 34.57 15.60 -16.79
N LYS A 277 35.49 14.79 -17.34
CA LYS A 277 35.16 13.57 -18.09
C LYS A 277 34.36 12.55 -17.27
N ASN A 278 34.38 12.66 -15.95
CA ASN A 278 33.65 11.79 -15.03
C ASN A 278 32.25 12.33 -14.68
N LEU A 279 31.89 13.53 -15.15
CA LEU A 279 30.57 14.12 -14.95
C LEU A 279 29.68 13.84 -16.17
N LYS A 280 28.47 13.33 -15.95
CA LYS A 280 27.45 13.15 -17.00
C LYS A 280 26.29 14.08 -16.72
N LEU A 281 26.13 15.09 -17.58
CA LEU A 281 25.00 16.01 -17.52
C LEU A 281 23.97 15.62 -18.56
N THR A 282 22.70 15.64 -18.15
CA THR A 282 21.57 15.42 -19.03
C THR A 282 20.60 16.59 -18.96
N LEU A 283 19.93 16.88 -20.07
CA LEU A 283 18.79 17.78 -20.13
C LEU A 283 17.63 16.98 -20.72
N ASP A 284 16.50 16.94 -20.01
CA ASP A 284 15.33 16.14 -20.35
C ASP A 284 15.66 14.65 -20.64
N GLY A 285 16.54 14.07 -19.80
CA GLY A 285 16.95 12.68 -19.87
C GLY A 285 17.95 12.34 -21.00
N LYS A 286 18.38 13.32 -21.80
CA LYS A 286 19.38 13.14 -22.87
C LYS A 286 20.72 13.74 -22.47
N LEU A 287 21.80 13.01 -22.76
CA LEU A 287 23.16 13.51 -22.52
C LEU A 287 23.39 14.80 -23.31
N LEU A 288 23.94 15.81 -22.64
CA LEU A 288 24.33 17.04 -23.32
C LEU A 288 25.39 16.76 -24.38
N SER A 289 25.22 17.36 -25.55
CA SER A 289 26.23 17.42 -26.60
C SER A 289 27.40 18.31 -26.20
N ASN A 290 28.54 18.15 -26.88
CA ASN A 290 29.72 19.00 -26.66
C ASN A 290 29.39 20.50 -26.85
N SER A 291 28.57 20.85 -27.84
CA SER A 291 28.14 22.23 -28.05
C SER A 291 27.28 22.77 -26.91
N GLU A 292 26.39 21.96 -26.33
CA GLU A 292 25.57 22.39 -25.19
C GLU A 292 26.42 22.57 -23.92
N ILE A 293 27.41 21.70 -23.71
CA ILE A 293 28.41 21.83 -22.63
C ILE A 293 29.21 23.14 -22.80
N GLU A 294 29.63 23.47 -24.02
CA GLU A 294 30.31 24.73 -24.33
C GLU A 294 29.42 25.95 -24.04
N MET A 295 28.13 25.91 -24.40
CA MET A 295 27.19 27.00 -24.11
C MET A 295 26.98 27.22 -22.61
N LEU A 296 26.90 26.15 -21.82
CA LEU A 296 26.85 26.22 -20.36
C LEU A 296 28.12 26.86 -19.79
N ASP A 297 29.30 26.49 -20.29
CA ASP A 297 30.58 27.04 -19.85
C ASP A 297 30.70 28.55 -20.13
N VAL A 298 30.24 29.00 -21.31
CA VAL A 298 30.14 30.43 -21.63
C VAL A 298 29.24 31.15 -20.64
N SER A 299 28.07 30.57 -20.35
CA SER A 299 27.10 31.15 -19.41
C SER A 299 27.68 31.25 -17.98
N LEU A 300 28.36 30.20 -17.53
CA LEU A 300 29.05 30.19 -16.23
C LEU A 300 30.18 31.23 -16.18
N SER A 301 30.95 31.37 -17.26
CA SER A 301 32.01 32.38 -17.35
C SER A 301 31.45 33.80 -17.28
N ALA A 302 30.32 34.08 -17.94
CA ALA A 302 29.64 35.37 -17.86
C ALA A 302 29.14 35.66 -16.43
N ILE A 303 28.61 34.66 -15.73
CA ILE A 303 28.20 34.78 -14.32
C ILE A 303 29.39 35.09 -13.42
N ARG A 304 30.53 34.41 -13.62
CA ARG A 304 31.79 34.67 -12.87
C ARG A 304 32.27 36.09 -13.08
N TYR A 305 32.38 36.52 -14.33
CA TYR A 305 32.78 37.87 -14.69
C TYR A 305 31.89 38.93 -14.01
N LYS A 306 30.57 38.72 -13.98
CA LYS A 306 29.64 39.63 -13.31
C LYS A 306 29.80 39.67 -11.79
N ARG A 307 30.23 38.57 -11.16
CA ARG A 307 30.51 38.53 -9.71
C ARG A 307 31.81 39.27 -9.36
N GLU A 308 32.82 39.18 -10.21
CA GLU A 308 34.11 39.86 -10.04
C GLU A 308 34.02 41.39 -10.20
N GLN A 309 32.95 41.90 -10.81
CA GLN A 309 32.69 43.34 -10.95
C GLN A 309 31.87 43.96 -9.80
N LYS A 310 31.51 43.17 -8.77
CA LYS A 310 30.88 43.67 -7.55
C LYS A 310 31.90 43.78 -6.43
#